data_AF-A0A950AKU2-F1
#
_entry.id   AF-A0A950AKU2-F1
#
_cell.length_a   1.000
_cell.length_b   1.000
_cell.length_c   1.000
_cell.angle_alpha   90.00
_cell.angle_beta   90.00
_cell.angle_gamma   90.00
#
_symmetry.space_group_name_H-M   'P 1'
#
loop_
_entity.id
_entity.type
_entity.pdbx_description
1 polymer ?
#
loop_
_entity_poly.entity_id
_entity_poly.type
_entity_poly.pdbx_seq_one_letter_code
_entity_poly.pdbx_strand_id
1 'polypeptide(L)'
;LVGRDLPEISADFVAAGMRFNGLRPRLSVPLEWVSRSAFSESLTRLYASCLQSFGRAAADPTTLAAQVEESVSDGTVDFAMLDPALQRLVIGRVRDDEGRRRRLLDLNPWMEHSLDRSGASSEDVVRQNAEAVRRTYALDSFGPQLRDLYRTIAGSPRSDPLKSLTQPRRVLNAFLNLNRFHPIRVLP
;
A
#
# COMPACT_ATOMS: atom_id res chain seq x y z
N LEU A 1 12.69 8.11 -5.32
CA LEU A 1 11.60 7.12 -5.45
C LEU A 1 10.28 7.87 -5.39
N VAL A 2 9.36 7.58 -6.31
CA VAL A 2 8.01 8.15 -6.35
C VAL A 2 7.03 7.00 -6.37
N GLY A 3 5.96 7.08 -5.57
CA GLY A 3 4.98 6.00 -5.53
C GLY A 3 4.17 5.99 -4.23
N ARG A 4 3.61 4.82 -3.92
CA ARG A 4 2.81 4.64 -2.71
C ARG A 4 3.72 4.41 -1.51
N ASP A 5 3.45 5.11 -0.41
CA ASP A 5 4.01 4.77 0.88
C ASP A 5 3.27 3.57 1.46
N LEU A 6 4.03 2.52 1.76
CA LEU A 6 3.55 1.29 2.38
C LEU A 6 4.36 1.11 3.67
N PRO A 7 3.86 1.61 4.81
CA PRO A 7 4.60 1.59 6.07
C PRO A 7 5.08 0.19 6.48
N GLU A 8 4.37 -0.86 6.09
CA GLU A 8 4.77 -2.25 6.32
C GLU A 8 6.10 -2.63 5.63
N ILE A 9 6.52 -1.83 4.65
CA ILE A 9 7.77 -1.98 3.92
C ILE A 9 8.71 -0.81 4.28
N SER A 10 8.21 0.42 4.33
CA SER A 10 9.04 1.63 4.43
C SER A 10 9.44 2.02 5.86
N ALA A 11 8.68 1.63 6.89
CA ALA A 11 8.85 2.17 8.24
C ALA A 11 10.23 1.90 8.84
N ASP A 12 10.75 0.67 8.71
CA ASP A 12 12.06 0.30 9.25
C ASP A 12 13.20 1.07 8.58
N PHE A 13 13.09 1.31 7.27
CA PHE A 13 14.06 2.10 6.52
C PHE A 13 14.01 3.58 6.92
N VAL A 14 12.82 4.13 7.15
CA VAL A 14 12.66 5.50 7.66
C VAL A 14 13.24 5.62 9.07
N ALA A 15 12.99 4.65 9.95
CA ALA A 15 13.58 4.58 11.28
C ALA A 15 15.11 4.48 11.25
N ALA A 16 15.68 3.80 10.24
CA ALA A 16 17.12 3.75 9.98
C ALA A 16 17.72 5.05 9.40
N GLY A 17 16.87 6.05 9.09
CA GLY A 17 17.27 7.37 8.61
C GLY A 17 17.18 7.57 7.10
N MET A 18 16.56 6.64 6.36
CA MET A 18 16.29 6.82 4.94
C MET A 18 15.14 7.81 4.71
N ARG A 19 15.21 8.54 3.61
CA ARG A 19 14.21 9.52 3.18
C ARG A 19 13.54 9.08 1.89
N PHE A 20 12.21 9.09 1.89
CA PHE A 20 11.37 8.70 0.76
C PHE A 20 10.39 9.83 0.39
N ASN A 21 10.94 11.01 0.09
CA ASN A 21 10.17 12.24 -0.08
C ASN A 21 9.10 12.21 -1.19
N GLY A 22 9.18 11.26 -2.12
CA GLY A 22 8.19 11.05 -3.19
C GLY A 22 7.18 9.93 -2.92
N LEU A 23 7.22 9.27 -1.77
CA LEU A 23 6.20 8.28 -1.39
C LEU A 23 5.01 8.95 -0.72
N ARG A 24 3.79 8.55 -1.08
CA ARG A 24 2.55 9.09 -0.51
C ARG A 24 1.55 7.98 -0.20
N PRO A 25 0.76 8.11 0.87
CA PRO A 25 -0.19 7.06 1.26
C PRO A 25 -1.36 6.92 0.28
N ARG A 26 -1.69 7.97 -0.48
CA ARG A 26 -2.89 8.05 -1.31
C ARG A 26 -2.65 8.87 -2.58
N LEU A 27 -3.29 8.47 -3.68
CA LEU A 27 -3.46 9.27 -4.89
C LEU A 27 -4.96 9.57 -5.04
N SER A 28 -5.36 10.80 -4.72
CA SER A 28 -6.78 11.19 -4.68
C SER A 28 -7.32 11.43 -6.08
N VAL A 29 -8.37 10.70 -6.44
CA VAL A 29 -9.04 10.79 -7.75
C VAL A 29 -10.50 11.15 -7.54
N PRO A 30 -11.08 12.09 -8.31
CA PRO A 30 -12.50 12.40 -8.22
C PRO A 30 -13.37 11.17 -8.49
N LEU A 31 -14.27 10.86 -7.55
CA LEU A 31 -15.12 9.68 -7.63
C LEU A 31 -16.08 9.76 -8.81
N GLU A 32 -16.55 10.95 -9.15
CA GLU A 32 -17.45 11.17 -10.28
C GLU A 32 -16.82 10.82 -11.63
N TRP A 33 -15.49 10.68 -11.70
CA TRP A 33 -14.87 10.13 -12.89
C TRP A 33 -15.28 8.66 -13.02
N VAL A 34 -15.07 7.84 -12.01
CA VAL A 34 -15.31 6.39 -12.15
C VAL A 34 -16.77 5.96 -11.98
N SER A 35 -17.68 6.88 -11.67
CA SER A 35 -19.02 6.61 -11.13
C SER A 35 -18.97 5.97 -9.75
N ARG A 36 -19.75 6.54 -8.82
CA ARG A 36 -19.90 6.00 -7.46
C ARG A 36 -20.45 4.57 -7.48
N SER A 37 -21.47 4.30 -8.30
CA SER A 37 -22.05 2.95 -8.38
C SER A 37 -21.05 1.92 -8.89
N ALA A 38 -20.33 2.22 -9.97
CA ALA A 38 -19.35 1.31 -10.55
C ALA A 38 -18.17 1.04 -9.60
N PHE A 39 -17.73 2.05 -8.85
CA PHE A 39 -16.75 1.87 -7.78
C PHE A 39 -17.27 0.93 -6.68
N SER A 40 -18.44 1.21 -6.12
CA SER A 40 -19.01 0.43 -5.02
C SER A 40 -19.31 -1.01 -5.42
N GLU A 41 -19.87 -1.23 -6.61
CA GLU A 41 -20.15 -2.56 -7.15
C GLU A 41 -18.87 -3.35 -7.37
N SER A 42 -17.84 -2.74 -7.97
CA SER A 42 -16.59 -3.45 -8.24
C SER A 42 -15.83 -3.81 -6.96
N LEU A 43 -15.72 -2.86 -6.01
CA LEU A 43 -15.05 -3.09 -4.74
C LEU A 43 -15.77 -4.18 -3.93
N THR A 44 -17.10 -4.11 -3.84
CA THR A 44 -17.94 -5.12 -3.17
C THR A 44 -17.74 -6.50 -3.76
N ARG A 45 -17.78 -6.62 -5.09
CA ARG A 45 -17.61 -7.89 -5.81
C ARG A 45 -16.22 -8.50 -5.58
N LEU A 46 -15.17 -7.70 -5.71
CA LEU A 46 -13.79 -8.17 -5.51
C LEU A 46 -13.54 -8.58 -4.06
N TYR A 47 -14.07 -7.81 -3.10
CA TYR A 47 -13.94 -8.15 -1.69
C TYR A 47 -14.70 -9.43 -1.33
N ALA A 48 -15.93 -9.59 -1.83
CA ALA A 48 -16.70 -10.83 -1.65
C ALA A 48 -15.97 -12.05 -2.23
N SER A 49 -15.40 -11.93 -3.43
CA SER A 49 -14.59 -12.98 -4.03
C SER A 49 -13.35 -13.32 -3.19
N CYS A 50 -12.68 -12.31 -2.64
CA CYS A 50 -11.54 -12.52 -1.73
C CYS A 50 -11.96 -13.29 -0.47
N LEU A 51 -13.05 -12.88 0.19
CA LEU A 51 -13.59 -13.59 1.36
C LEU A 51 -13.88 -15.07 1.04
N GLN A 52 -14.49 -15.34 -0.13
CA GLN A 52 -14.78 -16.69 -0.57
C GLN A 52 -13.51 -17.54 -0.77
N SER A 53 -12.46 -16.99 -1.38
CA SER A 53 -11.16 -17.68 -1.56
C SER A 53 -10.50 -18.08 -0.23
N PHE A 54 -10.80 -17.38 0.86
CA PHE A 54 -10.34 -17.70 2.22
C PHE A 54 -11.37 -18.49 3.05
N GLY A 55 -12.43 -19.02 2.43
CA GLY A 55 -13.47 -19.80 3.11
C GLY A 55 -14.27 -19.01 4.13
N ARG A 56 -14.40 -17.70 3.94
CA ARG A 56 -15.17 -16.81 4.82
C ARG A 56 -16.58 -16.61 4.31
N ALA A 57 -17.51 -16.47 5.25
CA ALA A 57 -18.86 -16.01 4.95
C ALA A 57 -18.81 -14.61 4.31
N ALA A 58 -19.82 -14.31 3.50
CA ALA A 58 -20.02 -12.97 2.98
C ALA A 58 -20.13 -11.96 4.14
N ALA A 59 -19.59 -10.76 3.92
CA ALA A 59 -19.77 -9.67 4.87
C ALA A 59 -21.26 -9.28 4.93
N ASP A 60 -21.68 -8.77 6.09
CA ASP A 60 -22.98 -8.15 6.23
C ASP A 60 -23.13 -6.99 5.21
N PRO A 61 -24.18 -6.98 4.36
CA PRO A 61 -24.29 -6.00 3.29
C PRO A 61 -24.34 -4.55 3.77
N THR A 62 -24.98 -4.28 4.91
CA THR A 62 -25.09 -2.93 5.49
C THR A 62 -23.74 -2.43 5.96
N THR A 63 -23.00 -3.31 6.67
CA THR A 63 -21.64 -3.03 7.14
C THR A 63 -20.69 -2.81 5.97
N LEU A 64 -20.76 -3.66 4.94
CA LEU A 64 -19.91 -3.54 3.77
C LEU A 64 -20.17 -2.24 3.01
N ALA A 65 -21.45 -1.88 2.80
CA ALA A 65 -21.80 -0.62 2.16
C ALA A 65 -21.24 0.59 2.94
N ALA A 66 -21.33 0.59 4.27
CA ALA A 66 -20.75 1.64 5.11
C ALA A 66 -19.22 1.72 4.95
N GLN A 67 -18.51 0.59 4.96
CA GLN A 67 -17.04 0.57 4.80
C GLN A 67 -16.59 0.99 3.39
N VAL A 68 -17.37 0.67 2.36
CA VAL A 68 -17.13 1.16 0.99
C VAL A 68 -17.29 2.68 0.95
N GLU A 69 -18.30 3.23 1.61
CA GLU A 69 -18.51 4.67 1.70
C GLU A 69 -17.40 5.37 2.51
N GLU A 70 -16.90 4.76 3.59
CA GLU A 70 -15.74 5.25 4.35
C GLU A 70 -14.44 5.35 3.50
N SER A 71 -14.35 4.58 2.41
CA SER A 71 -13.22 4.65 1.48
C SER A 71 -13.24 5.94 0.62
N VAL A 72 -14.37 6.64 0.59
CA VAL A 72 -14.58 7.91 -0.12
C VAL A 72 -14.42 9.06 0.86
N SER A 73 -13.60 10.05 0.50
CA SER A 73 -13.35 11.24 1.31
C SER A 73 -13.35 12.47 0.42
N ASP A 74 -14.16 13.46 0.77
CA ASP A 74 -14.32 14.74 0.05
C ASP A 74 -14.60 14.57 -1.45
N GLY A 75 -15.46 13.59 -1.79
CA GLY A 75 -15.80 13.27 -3.17
C GLY A 75 -14.67 12.59 -3.96
N THR A 76 -13.57 12.22 -3.30
CA THR A 76 -12.44 11.51 -3.90
C THR A 76 -12.31 10.09 -3.38
N VAL A 77 -11.68 9.24 -4.18
CA VAL A 77 -11.26 7.90 -3.81
C VAL A 77 -9.77 7.74 -4.08
N ASP A 78 -9.11 6.85 -3.35
CA ASP A 78 -7.72 6.50 -3.61
C ASP A 78 -7.62 5.65 -4.89
N PHE A 79 -6.76 6.03 -5.83
CA PHE A 79 -6.55 5.32 -7.09
C PHE A 79 -6.24 3.82 -6.87
N ALA A 80 -5.52 3.47 -5.80
CA ALA A 80 -5.18 2.08 -5.49
C ALA A 80 -6.40 1.21 -5.07
N MET A 81 -7.52 1.83 -4.73
CA MET A 81 -8.79 1.15 -4.40
C MET A 81 -9.63 0.85 -5.65
N LEU A 82 -9.27 1.43 -6.80
CA LEU A 82 -9.92 1.18 -8.07
C LEU A 82 -9.45 -0.16 -8.65
N ASP A 83 -10.36 -0.90 -9.26
CA ASP A 83 -9.97 -2.05 -10.08
C ASP A 83 -9.23 -1.60 -11.37
N PRO A 84 -8.57 -2.50 -12.11
CA PRO A 84 -7.81 -2.13 -13.29
C PRO A 84 -8.65 -1.48 -14.40
N ALA A 85 -9.94 -1.82 -14.51
CA ALA A 85 -10.81 -1.21 -15.52
C ALA A 85 -11.08 0.26 -15.19
N LEU A 86 -11.40 0.55 -13.92
CA LEU A 86 -11.59 1.90 -13.42
C LEU A 86 -10.28 2.71 -13.40
N GLN A 87 -9.15 2.07 -13.08
CA GLN A 87 -7.82 2.70 -13.18
C GLN A 87 -7.50 3.11 -14.61
N ARG A 88 -7.71 2.22 -15.60
CA ARG A 88 -7.54 2.55 -17.03
C ARG A 88 -8.43 3.70 -17.46
N LEU A 89 -9.67 3.73 -16.98
CA LEU A 89 -10.61 4.80 -17.27
C LEU A 89 -10.10 6.16 -16.75
N VAL A 90 -9.59 6.21 -15.51
CA VAL A 90 -9.00 7.42 -14.93
C VAL A 90 -7.79 7.88 -15.74
N ILE A 91 -6.87 6.96 -16.05
CA ILE A 91 -5.68 7.25 -16.87
C ILE A 91 -6.08 7.85 -18.22
N GLY A 92 -7.05 7.24 -18.91
CA GLY A 92 -7.56 7.74 -20.20
C GLY A 92 -8.11 9.16 -20.07
N ARG A 93 -8.94 9.42 -19.05
CA ARG A 93 -9.50 10.76 -18.82
C ARG A 93 -8.44 11.84 -18.57
N VAL A 94 -7.39 11.52 -17.83
CA VAL A 94 -6.29 12.46 -17.52
C VAL A 94 -5.39 12.70 -18.72
N ARG A 95 -5.18 11.65 -19.54
CA ARG A 95 -4.44 11.74 -20.79
C ARG A 95 -5.15 12.65 -21.79
N ASP A 96 -6.46 12.49 -21.94
CA ASP A 96 -7.24 13.06 -23.04
C ASP A 96 -7.84 14.45 -22.72
N ASP A 97 -7.73 14.95 -21.49
CA ASP A 97 -8.34 16.21 -21.04
C ASP A 97 -7.39 17.01 -20.12
N GLU A 98 -6.96 18.19 -20.58
CA GLU A 98 -6.05 19.07 -19.83
C GLU A 98 -6.68 19.61 -18.53
N GLY A 99 -7.98 19.90 -18.56
CA GLY A 99 -8.71 20.38 -17.37
C GLY A 99 -8.76 19.32 -16.27
N ARG A 100 -8.99 18.05 -16.65
CA ARG A 100 -8.90 16.92 -15.71
C ARG A 100 -7.48 16.69 -15.22
N ARG A 101 -6.48 16.85 -16.09
CA ARG A 101 -5.07 16.76 -15.68
C ARG A 101 -4.72 17.81 -14.63
N ARG A 102 -5.09 19.07 -14.87
CA ARG A 102 -4.88 20.18 -13.91
C ARG A 102 -5.60 19.90 -12.60
N ARG A 103 -6.87 19.48 -12.65
CA ARG A 103 -7.63 19.09 -11.45
C ARG A 103 -6.99 17.94 -10.67
N LEU A 104 -6.40 16.95 -11.34
CA LEU A 104 -5.69 15.85 -10.66
C LEU A 104 -4.43 16.37 -9.94
N LEU A 105 -3.69 17.30 -10.56
CA LEU A 105 -2.53 17.95 -9.94
C LEU A 105 -2.95 18.81 -8.74
N ASP A 106 -4.04 19.56 -8.86
CA ASP A 106 -4.60 20.36 -7.75
C ASP A 106 -4.97 19.50 -6.54
N LEU A 107 -5.55 18.31 -6.79
CA LEU A 107 -5.87 17.34 -5.73
C LEU A 107 -4.65 16.62 -5.17
N ASN A 108 -3.53 16.64 -5.89
CA ASN A 108 -2.31 15.95 -5.52
C ASN A 108 -1.07 16.82 -5.80
N PRO A 109 -0.91 17.98 -5.11
CA PRO A 109 0.16 18.94 -5.42
C PRO A 109 1.56 18.35 -5.28
N TRP A 110 1.69 17.30 -4.47
CA TRP A 110 2.91 16.53 -4.30
C TRP A 110 3.45 15.94 -5.61
N MET A 111 2.60 15.70 -6.63
CA MET A 111 3.03 15.10 -7.89
C MET A 111 3.98 15.99 -8.66
N GLU A 112 3.75 17.30 -8.69
CA GLU A 112 4.60 18.25 -9.41
C GLU A 112 6.03 18.22 -8.85
N HIS A 113 6.16 18.32 -7.53
CA HIS A 113 7.45 18.23 -6.86
C HIS A 113 8.10 16.85 -6.92
N SER A 114 7.30 15.77 -6.94
CA SER A 114 7.83 14.40 -6.96
C SER A 114 8.30 13.97 -8.35
N LEU A 115 7.68 14.51 -9.40
CA LEU A 115 8.00 14.21 -10.80
C LEU A 115 9.04 15.16 -11.38
N ASP A 116 9.28 16.30 -10.73
CA ASP A 116 10.39 17.19 -11.08
C ASP A 116 11.73 16.49 -10.77
N ARG A 117 12.40 16.04 -11.83
CA ARG A 117 13.71 15.38 -11.77
C ARG A 117 14.85 16.38 -11.86
N SER A 118 14.57 17.68 -11.96
CA SER A 118 15.58 18.71 -12.16
C SER A 118 16.14 19.23 -10.82
N GLY A 119 17.27 18.66 -10.40
CA GLY A 119 18.23 19.37 -9.55
C GLY A 119 18.42 18.84 -8.11
N ALA A 120 19.70 18.75 -7.72
CA ALA A 120 20.35 18.74 -6.39
C ALA A 120 19.70 17.98 -5.21
N SER A 121 18.41 18.17 -4.95
CA SER A 121 17.60 17.46 -3.94
C SER A 121 17.70 15.93 -4.06
N SER A 122 17.83 15.42 -5.28
CA SER A 122 17.98 13.98 -5.51
C SER A 122 19.35 13.44 -5.08
N GLU A 123 20.44 14.21 -5.21
CA GLU A 123 21.80 13.71 -4.90
C GLU A 123 22.05 13.61 -3.40
N ASP A 124 21.63 14.62 -2.64
CA ASP A 124 21.74 14.59 -1.18
C ASP A 124 20.87 13.50 -0.55
N VAL A 125 19.65 13.31 -1.06
CA VAL A 125 18.77 12.22 -0.60
C VAL A 125 19.39 10.86 -0.94
N VAL A 126 19.97 10.70 -2.14
CA VAL A 126 20.66 9.46 -2.51
C VAL A 126 21.87 9.21 -1.63
N ARG A 127 22.72 10.23 -1.39
CA ARG A 127 23.90 10.14 -0.54
C ARG A 127 23.53 9.77 0.90
N GLN A 128 22.55 10.46 1.48
CA GLN A 128 22.06 10.16 2.83
C GLN A 128 21.48 8.74 2.92
N ASN A 129 20.65 8.34 1.97
CA ASN A 129 20.08 6.99 1.96
C ASN A 129 21.20 5.94 1.82
N ALA A 130 22.22 6.19 1.01
CA ALA A 130 23.38 5.31 0.88
C ALA A 130 24.19 5.23 2.18
N GLU A 131 24.36 6.34 2.91
CA GLU A 131 25.00 6.35 4.23
C GLU A 131 24.17 5.56 5.26
N ALA A 132 22.85 5.74 5.29
CA ALA A 132 21.97 4.96 6.16
C ALA A 132 22.06 3.46 5.83
N VAL A 133 22.10 3.10 4.55
CA VAL A 133 22.26 1.72 4.11
C VAL A 133 23.60 1.14 4.54
N ARG A 134 24.70 1.86 4.31
CA ARG A 134 26.04 1.41 4.72
C ARG A 134 26.17 1.27 6.24
N ARG A 135 25.51 2.13 7.02
CA ARG A 135 25.58 2.09 8.48
C ARG A 135 24.76 0.94 9.08
N THR A 136 23.54 0.72 8.57
CA THR A 136 22.57 -0.18 9.22
C THR A 136 22.50 -1.55 8.55
N TYR A 137 22.68 -1.62 7.24
CA TYR A 137 22.44 -2.83 6.43
C TYR A 137 23.68 -3.35 5.71
N ALA A 138 24.87 -2.80 5.97
CA ALA A 138 26.12 -3.37 5.44
C ALA A 138 26.40 -4.74 6.06
N LEU A 139 27.09 -5.60 5.31
CA LEU A 139 27.42 -6.95 5.73
C LEU A 139 28.20 -6.98 7.05
N ASP A 140 29.12 -6.03 7.26
CA ASP A 140 29.92 -5.96 8.48
C ASP A 140 29.09 -5.58 9.72
N SER A 141 28.00 -4.82 9.53
CA SER A 141 27.11 -4.37 10.61
C SER A 141 25.97 -5.36 10.87
N PHE A 142 25.36 -5.89 9.81
CA PHE A 142 24.18 -6.76 9.89
C PHE A 142 24.54 -8.25 9.93
N GLY A 143 25.67 -8.64 9.33
CA GLY A 143 26.13 -10.03 9.27
C GLY A 143 26.36 -10.68 10.64
N PRO A 144 26.94 -9.99 11.65
CA PRO A 144 27.02 -10.51 13.01
C PRO A 144 25.63 -10.76 13.62
N GLN A 145 24.70 -9.81 13.49
CA GLN A 145 23.34 -9.93 14.01
C GLN A 145 22.59 -11.13 13.40
N LEU A 146 22.67 -11.28 12.08
CA LEU A 146 22.05 -12.39 11.38
C LEU A 146 22.65 -13.74 11.81
N ARG A 147 23.98 -13.80 11.95
CA ARG A 147 24.69 -15.01 12.40
C ARG A 147 24.31 -15.38 13.82
N ASP A 148 24.20 -14.41 14.71
CA ASP A 148 23.80 -14.64 16.10
C ASP A 148 22.34 -15.10 16.16
N LEU A 149 21.44 -14.51 15.37
CA LEU A 149 20.07 -15.00 15.23
C LEU A 149 20.03 -16.46 14.76
N TYR A 150 20.81 -16.82 13.73
CA TYR A 150 20.90 -18.21 13.27
C TYR A 150 21.45 -19.15 14.34
N ARG A 151 22.47 -18.74 15.10
CA ARG A 151 23.01 -19.52 16.22
C ARG A 151 21.98 -19.71 17.33
N THR A 152 21.25 -18.65 17.69
CA THR A 152 20.15 -18.71 18.65
C THR A 152 19.09 -19.70 18.20
N ILE A 153 18.63 -19.61 16.95
CA ILE A 153 17.64 -20.54 16.39
C ILE A 153 18.18 -21.97 16.37
N ALA A 154 19.43 -22.18 15.94
CA ALA A 154 20.04 -23.50 15.87
C ALA A 154 20.24 -24.16 17.25
N GLY A 155 20.54 -23.35 18.27
CA GLY A 155 20.68 -23.78 19.67
C GLY A 155 19.38 -23.78 20.46
N SER A 156 18.26 -23.37 19.87
CA SER A 156 16.96 -23.35 20.53
C SER A 156 16.51 -24.79 20.83
N PRO A 157 15.91 -25.05 22.01
CA PRO A 157 15.26 -26.32 22.27
C PRO A 157 14.25 -26.63 21.16
N ARG A 158 14.42 -27.78 20.50
CA ARG A 158 13.43 -28.31 19.55
C ARG A 158 12.33 -29.00 20.36
N SER A 159 11.48 -28.20 20.98
CA SER A 159 10.42 -28.72 21.86
C SER A 159 9.07 -28.69 21.17
N ASP A 160 8.31 -29.78 21.37
CA ASP A 160 6.93 -30.05 20.98
C ASP A 160 6.58 -29.98 19.47
N PRO A 161 5.59 -30.77 19.02
CA PRO A 161 5.00 -30.58 17.71
C PRO A 161 4.54 -29.13 17.53
N LEU A 162 4.71 -28.58 16.32
CA LEU A 162 4.28 -27.23 15.96
C LEU A 162 2.85 -26.99 16.45
N LYS A 163 2.71 -26.19 17.50
CA LYS A 163 1.39 -25.81 18.01
C LYS A 163 0.83 -24.76 17.07
N SER A 164 -0.43 -24.94 16.70
CA SER A 164 -1.16 -23.89 15.98
C SER A 164 -1.10 -22.58 16.77
N LEU A 165 -1.13 -21.45 16.07
CA LEU A 165 -1.23 -20.14 16.71
C LEU A 165 -2.43 -20.16 17.67
N THR A 166 -2.32 -19.43 18.79
CA THR A 166 -3.45 -19.30 19.73
C THR A 166 -4.66 -18.62 19.10
N GLN A 167 -4.43 -17.75 18.10
CA GLN A 167 -5.48 -16.96 17.44
C GLN A 167 -5.21 -16.81 15.93
N PRO A 168 -5.21 -17.90 15.14
CA PRO A 168 -4.84 -17.86 13.71
C PRO A 168 -5.80 -16.98 12.90
N ARG A 169 -7.06 -16.88 13.34
CA ARG A 169 -8.08 -16.02 12.74
C ARG A 169 -7.73 -14.53 12.83
N ARG A 170 -6.95 -14.08 13.82
CA ARG A 170 -6.56 -12.66 13.92
C ARG A 170 -5.62 -12.25 12.80
N VAL A 171 -4.68 -13.12 12.45
CA VAL A 171 -3.77 -12.91 11.31
C VAL A 171 -4.60 -12.80 10.03
N LEU A 172 -5.48 -13.78 9.78
CA LEU A 172 -6.35 -13.76 8.61
C LEU A 172 -7.24 -12.51 8.56
N ASN A 173 -7.90 -12.15 9.67
CA ASN A 173 -8.75 -10.96 9.72
C ASN A 173 -7.95 -9.66 9.48
N ALA A 174 -6.67 -9.61 9.83
CA ALA A 174 -5.81 -8.46 9.54
C ALA A 174 -5.51 -8.31 8.04
N PHE A 175 -5.45 -9.43 7.29
CA PHE A 175 -5.31 -9.45 5.83
C PHE A 175 -6.63 -9.17 5.10
N LEU A 176 -7.75 -9.61 5.68
CA LEU A 176 -9.09 -9.44 5.10
C LEU A 176 -9.78 -8.13 5.52
N ASN A 177 -9.07 -7.18 6.13
CA ASN A 177 -9.64 -5.89 6.48
C ASN A 177 -9.84 -5.04 5.21
N LEU A 178 -11.08 -4.59 4.96
CA LEU A 178 -11.41 -3.78 3.78
C LEU A 178 -10.57 -2.48 3.69
N ASN A 179 -10.22 -1.86 4.82
CA ASN A 179 -9.40 -0.64 4.84
C ASN A 179 -7.96 -0.88 4.37
N ARG A 180 -7.53 -2.15 4.24
CA ARG A 180 -6.22 -2.57 3.72
C ARG A 180 -6.35 -3.38 2.43
N PHE A 181 -7.56 -3.46 1.88
CA PHE A 181 -7.86 -4.20 0.68
C PHE A 181 -7.51 -3.37 -0.55
N HIS A 182 -6.69 -3.92 -1.43
CA HIS A 182 -6.37 -3.30 -2.71
C HIS A 182 -6.66 -4.30 -3.83
N PRO A 183 -7.52 -3.97 -4.81
CA PRO A 183 -7.87 -4.86 -5.92
C PRO A 183 -6.67 -5.57 -6.56
N ILE A 184 -5.55 -4.88 -6.77
CA ILE A 184 -4.34 -5.45 -7.38
C ILE A 184 -3.78 -6.69 -6.67
N ARG A 185 -4.11 -6.92 -5.39
CA ARG A 185 -3.63 -8.07 -4.60
C ARG A 185 -4.47 -9.33 -4.76
N VAL A 186 -5.65 -9.22 -5.36
CA VAL A 186 -6.65 -10.31 -5.38
C VAL A 186 -7.18 -10.62 -6.77
N LEU A 187 -6.68 -9.92 -7.78
CA LEU A 187 -7.01 -10.23 -9.16
C LEU A 187 -6.25 -11.50 -9.58
N PRO A 188 -6.90 -12.37 -10.36
CA PRO A 188 -6.26 -13.56 -10.93
C PRO A 188 -5.18 -13.23 -11.96
#